data_AF-A0A4V1M2A0-F1
#
_entry.id   AF-A0A4V1M2A0-F1
#
_cell.length_a   1.000
_cell.length_b   1.000
_cell.length_c   1.000
_cell.angle_alpha   90.00
_cell.angle_beta   90.00
_cell.angle_gamma   90.00
#
_symmetry.space_group_name_H-M   'P 1'
#
loop_
_entity.id
_entity.type
_entity.pdbx_description
1 polymer ?
#
loop_
_entity_poly.entity_id
_entity_poly.type
_entity_poly.pdbx_seq_one_letter_code
_entity_poly.pdbx_strand_id
1 'polypeptide(L)'
;MNNIEIRFSDAKGFNAPMASPRPRFSKVGNFVKTYMPSSYTKHKEFIQKQMPQLLINGSIKLTVLFEMPMPKSWSNKKRKEKNKSHHTNKPDIDNLLKTVLDAANGHMWLDDNQIVEIHSAKRYAEIPKIKIKLEEI
;
A
#
# COMPACT_ATOMS: atom_id res chain seq x y z
N MET A 1 18.37 1.31 9.04
CA MET A 1 17.21 0.40 8.95
C MET A 1 15.99 1.15 9.47
N ASN A 2 15.03 1.41 8.59
CA ASN A 2 13.92 2.33 8.86
C ASN A 2 12.61 1.54 8.91
N ASN A 3 11.91 1.61 10.03
CA ASN A 3 10.61 0.95 10.24
C ASN A 3 9.50 2.00 10.21
N ILE A 4 8.54 1.84 9.30
CA ILE A 4 7.48 2.80 9.05
C ILE A 4 6.13 2.08 9.17
N GLU A 5 5.18 2.72 9.85
CA GLU A 5 3.81 2.24 9.97
C GLU A 5 2.82 3.25 9.38
N ILE A 6 2.05 2.82 8.39
CA ILE A 6 0.94 3.59 7.81
C ILE A 6 -0.35 3.11 8.46
N ARG A 7 -1.08 4.00 9.15
CA ARG A 7 -2.27 3.64 9.92
C ARG A 7 -3.53 4.11 9.18
N PHE A 8 -4.51 3.23 9.06
CA PHE A 8 -5.82 3.57 8.49
C PHE A 8 -6.82 3.77 9.64
N SER A 9 -7.18 5.02 9.90
CA SER A 9 -8.02 5.42 11.04
C SER A 9 -9.37 5.97 10.59
N ASP A 10 -10.21 5.12 9.97
CA ASP A 10 -11.60 5.40 9.52
C ASP A 10 -11.88 6.85 9.04
N ALA A 11 -10.89 7.47 8.41
CA ALA A 11 -10.96 8.86 7.96
C ALA A 11 -11.64 8.81 6.60
N LYS A 12 -12.82 9.45 6.46
CA LYS A 12 -13.71 9.44 5.29
C LYS A 12 -13.00 9.04 3.97
N GLY A 13 -12.98 7.74 3.66
CA GLY A 13 -12.43 7.17 2.41
C GLY A 13 -11.10 6.40 2.51
N PHE A 14 -10.42 6.33 3.66
CA PHE A 14 -9.12 5.67 3.83
C PHE A 14 -9.15 4.62 4.96
N ASN A 15 -9.93 3.56 4.74
CA ASN A 15 -10.22 2.59 5.80
C ASN A 15 -9.37 1.31 5.72
N ALA A 16 -8.67 1.10 4.60
CA ALA A 16 -7.87 -0.09 4.35
C ALA A 16 -6.84 0.16 3.23
N PRO A 17 -5.77 -0.65 3.15
CA PRO A 17 -4.86 -0.64 2.00
C PRO A 17 -5.61 -0.84 0.67
N MET A 18 -5.37 0.04 -0.29
CA MET A 18 -6.00 0.00 -1.61
C MET A 18 -5.03 -0.55 -2.67
N ALA A 19 -5.50 -1.46 -3.52
CA ALA A 19 -4.74 -1.90 -4.69
C ALA A 19 -4.69 -0.80 -5.76
N SER A 20 -3.57 -0.74 -6.48
CA SER A 20 -3.43 0.09 -7.66
C SER A 20 -4.47 -0.28 -8.72
N PRO A 21 -5.41 0.63 -9.08
CA PRO A 21 -6.37 0.35 -10.13
C PRO A 21 -5.70 0.46 -11.51
N ARG A 22 -6.28 -0.20 -12.51
CA ARG A 22 -5.85 0.01 -13.89
C ARG A 22 -6.17 1.45 -14.34
N PRO A 23 -5.32 2.06 -15.19
CA PRO A 23 -5.60 3.35 -15.78
C PRO A 23 -6.96 3.37 -16.47
N ARG A 24 -7.68 4.48 -16.35
CA ARG A 24 -8.92 4.73 -17.07
C ARG A 24 -8.63 5.55 -18.32
N PHE A 25 -9.51 5.38 -19.30
CA PHE A 25 -9.43 6.06 -20.58
C PHE A 25 -10.69 6.89 -20.76
N SER A 26 -10.52 8.14 -21.20
CA SER A 26 -11.63 9.00 -21.61
C SER A 26 -11.29 9.70 -22.92
N LYS A 27 -12.27 9.81 -23.82
CA LYS A 27 -12.11 10.56 -25.07
C LYS A 27 -12.15 12.06 -24.78
N VAL A 28 -11.19 12.80 -25.33
CA VAL A 28 -11.11 14.27 -25.27
C VAL A 28 -10.92 14.76 -26.70
N GLY A 29 -12.01 15.20 -27.33
CA GLY A 29 -12.02 15.51 -28.76
C GLY A 29 -11.62 14.28 -29.59
N ASN A 30 -10.55 14.42 -30.39
CA ASN A 30 -10.00 13.35 -31.22
C ASN A 30 -8.94 12.48 -30.50
N PHE A 31 -8.59 12.78 -29.26
CA PHE A 31 -7.55 12.08 -28.50
C PHE A 31 -8.15 11.21 -27.38
N VAL A 32 -7.39 10.21 -26.93
CA VAL A 32 -7.70 9.43 -25.73
C VAL A 32 -6.78 9.89 -24.61
N LYS A 33 -7.37 10.34 -23.50
CA LYS A 33 -6.65 10.69 -22.28
C LYS A 33 -6.65 9.51 -21.32
N THR A 34 -5.47 9.13 -20.86
CA THR A 34 -5.28 8.15 -19.80
C THR A 34 -5.16 8.86 -18.45
N TYR A 35 -5.87 8.38 -17.42
CA TYR A 35 -5.81 8.96 -16.09
C TYR A 35 -6.01 7.90 -15.00
N MET A 36 -5.46 8.15 -13.81
CA MET A 36 -5.77 7.35 -12.62
C MET A 36 -7.01 7.90 -11.90
N PRO A 37 -7.86 7.05 -11.30
CA PRO A 37 -9.00 7.52 -10.50
C PRO A 37 -8.56 8.45 -9.37
N SER A 38 -9.33 9.52 -9.13
CA SER A 38 -9.02 10.50 -8.08
C SER A 38 -8.95 9.89 -6.67
N SER A 39 -9.72 8.83 -6.41
CA SER A 39 -9.64 8.07 -5.16
C SER A 39 -8.28 7.42 -4.94
N TYR A 40 -7.66 6.90 -6.01
CA TYR A 40 -6.33 6.30 -5.94
C TYR A 40 -5.25 7.35 -5.70
N THR A 41 -5.28 8.47 -6.43
CA THR A 41 -4.31 9.57 -6.24
C THR A 41 -4.35 10.08 -4.80
N LYS A 42 -5.54 10.32 -4.25
CA LYS A 42 -5.71 10.73 -2.85
C LYS A 42 -5.23 9.67 -1.86
N HIS A 43 -5.42 8.38 -2.18
CA HIS A 43 -4.92 7.28 -1.34
C HIS A 43 -3.40 7.24 -1.30
N LYS A 44 -2.72 7.47 -2.44
CA LYS A 44 -1.26 7.58 -2.49
C LYS A 44 -0.76 8.76 -1.66
N GLU A 45 -1.36 9.93 -1.81
CA GLU A 45 -1.02 11.11 -1.01
C GLU A 45 -1.20 10.86 0.50
N PHE A 46 -2.28 10.15 0.87
CA PHE A 46 -2.53 9.77 2.27
C PHE A 46 -1.44 8.85 2.84
N ILE A 47 -0.98 7.88 2.04
CA ILE A 47 0.12 6.99 2.43
C ILE A 47 1.42 7.79 2.53
N GLN A 48 1.76 8.56 1.50
CA GLN A 48 3.01 9.33 1.41
C GLN A 48 3.17 10.31 2.58
N LYS A 49 2.09 10.99 2.99
CA LYS A 49 2.10 11.93 4.14
C LYS A 49 2.50 11.29 5.47
N GLN A 50 2.36 9.96 5.59
CA GLN A 50 2.75 9.20 6.78
C GLN A 50 4.16 8.61 6.66
N MET A 51 4.80 8.73 5.49
CA MET A 51 6.16 8.27 5.26
C MET A 51 7.17 9.40 5.54
N PRO A 52 8.31 9.10 6.17
CA PRO A 52 9.40 10.07 6.26
C PRO A 52 9.96 10.36 4.87
N GLN A 53 10.39 11.61 4.64
CA GLN A 53 11.13 11.98 3.44
C GLN A 53 12.60 11.63 3.66
N LEU A 54 13.06 10.55 3.04
CA LEU A 54 14.40 9.99 3.26
C LEU A 54 15.32 10.21 2.07
N LEU A 55 14.79 10.18 0.84
CA LEU A 55 15.53 10.39 -0.42
C LEU A 55 16.84 9.57 -0.50
N ILE A 56 16.78 8.29 -0.13
CA ILE A 56 17.93 7.38 -0.13
C ILE A 56 18.48 7.22 -1.55
N ASN A 57 19.81 7.23 -1.68
CA ASN A 57 20.55 7.08 -2.93
C ASN A 57 21.53 5.89 -2.84
N GLY A 58 20.99 4.69 -2.96
CA GLY A 58 21.69 3.40 -2.82
C GLY A 58 20.75 2.22 -3.05
N SER A 59 21.28 1.00 -3.02
CA SER A 59 20.49 -0.24 -3.19
C SER A 59 19.61 -0.50 -1.97
N ILE A 60 18.35 -0.87 -2.19
CA ILE A 60 17.34 -1.00 -1.14
C ILE A 60 16.73 -2.39 -1.14
N LYS A 61 16.63 -2.97 0.06
CA LYS A 61 15.75 -4.08 0.40
C LYS A 61 14.50 -3.56 1.10
N LEU A 62 13.35 -3.97 0.60
CA LEU A 62 12.05 -3.59 1.12
C LEU A 62 11.31 -4.81 1.69
N THR A 63 10.77 -4.69 2.90
CA THR A 63 9.80 -5.66 3.44
C THR A 63 8.49 -4.96 3.73
N VAL A 64 7.40 -5.40 3.10
CA VAL A 64 6.07 -4.77 3.21
C VAL A 64 5.05 -5.77 3.71
N LEU A 65 4.50 -5.53 4.90
CA LEU A 65 3.42 -6.33 5.48
C LEU A 65 2.11 -5.55 5.45
N PHE A 66 1.13 -6.10 4.74
CA PHE A 66 -0.23 -5.58 4.68
C PHE A 66 -1.08 -6.24 5.76
N GLU A 67 -1.56 -5.43 6.70
CA GLU A 67 -2.56 -5.83 7.68
C GLU A 67 -3.93 -5.37 7.20
N MET A 68 -4.72 -6.35 6.75
CA MET A 68 -6.01 -6.16 6.10
C MET A 68 -7.15 -6.23 7.10
N PRO A 69 -8.21 -5.42 6.96
CA PRO A 69 -9.33 -5.44 7.89
C PRO A 69 -10.10 -6.76 7.81
N MET A 70 -10.62 -7.20 8.95
CA MET A 70 -11.55 -8.33 9.00
C MET A 70 -12.96 -7.90 8.58
N PRO A 71 -13.72 -8.75 7.85
CA PRO A 71 -15.11 -8.48 7.53
C PRO A 71 -15.97 -8.23 8.78
N LYS A 72 -16.80 -7.17 8.74
CA LYS A 72 -17.70 -6.81 9.86
C LYS A 72 -18.74 -7.89 10.18
N SER A 73 -19.07 -8.74 9.20
CA SER A 73 -20.00 -9.86 9.35
C SER A 73 -19.42 -11.06 10.10
N TRP A 74 -18.11 -11.09 10.37
CA TRP A 74 -17.51 -12.19 11.12
C TRP A 74 -17.84 -12.09 12.61
N SER A 75 -18.18 -13.23 13.21
CA SER A 75 -18.33 -13.35 14.66
C SER A 75 -17.01 -13.09 15.38
N ASN A 76 -17.07 -12.65 16.64
CA ASN A 76 -15.88 -12.42 17.47
C ASN A 76 -14.98 -13.67 17.57
N LYS A 77 -15.57 -14.86 17.63
CA LYS A 77 -14.85 -16.14 17.62
C LYS A 77 -14.02 -16.30 16.34
N LYS A 78 -14.63 -16.08 15.17
CA LYS A 78 -13.95 -16.18 13.87
C LYS A 78 -12.86 -15.12 13.70
N ARG A 79 -13.11 -13.89 14.17
CA ARG A 79 -12.12 -12.80 14.15
C ARG A 79 -10.87 -13.16 14.96
N LYS A 80 -11.06 -13.73 16.16
CA LYS A 80 -9.95 -14.20 17.00
C LYS A 80 -9.15 -15.33 16.34
N GLU A 81 -9.84 -16.31 15.75
CA GLU A 81 -9.21 -17.44 15.04
C GLU A 81 -8.40 -16.99 13.82
N LYS A 82 -8.95 -16.06 13.03
CA LYS A 82 -8.30 -15.58 11.80
C LYS A 82 -7.30 -14.45 12.04
N ASN A 83 -7.14 -13.95 13.26
CA ASN A 83 -6.18 -12.90 13.54
C ASN A 83 -4.76 -13.33 13.15
N LYS A 84 -4.08 -12.48 12.36
CA LYS A 84 -2.75 -12.72 11.78
C LYS A 84 -2.64 -13.90 10.80
N SER A 85 -3.75 -14.56 10.45
CA SER A 85 -3.76 -15.56 9.37
C SER A 85 -3.66 -14.91 7.98
N HIS A 86 -3.20 -15.66 6.98
CA HIS A 86 -3.04 -15.17 5.62
C HIS A 86 -4.35 -14.65 5.03
N HIS A 87 -4.31 -13.45 4.42
CA HIS A 87 -5.46 -12.85 3.76
C HIS A 87 -5.52 -13.30 2.29
N THR A 88 -6.35 -14.29 1.98
CA THR A 88 -6.41 -14.88 0.63
C THR A 88 -7.35 -14.13 -0.33
N ASN A 89 -8.19 -13.23 0.17
CA ASN A 89 -9.12 -12.48 -0.67
C ASN A 89 -8.42 -11.33 -1.42
N LYS A 90 -9.11 -10.76 -2.42
CA LYS A 90 -8.73 -9.46 -3.01
C LYS A 90 -8.67 -8.37 -1.95
N PRO A 91 -7.83 -7.33 -2.11
CA PRO A 91 -6.93 -7.05 -3.24
C PRO A 91 -5.70 -7.97 -3.32
N ASP A 92 -5.15 -8.12 -4.52
CA ASP A 92 -3.93 -8.89 -4.79
C ASP A 92 -2.67 -8.16 -4.26
N ILE A 93 -1.69 -8.94 -3.81
CA ILE A 93 -0.53 -8.42 -3.07
C ILE A 93 0.40 -7.58 -3.94
N ASP A 94 0.53 -7.93 -5.22
CA ASP A 94 1.28 -7.19 -6.24
C ASP A 94 0.71 -5.78 -6.44
N ASN A 95 -0.61 -5.64 -6.51
CA ASN A 95 -1.27 -4.35 -6.70
C ASN A 95 -1.25 -3.51 -5.42
N LEU A 96 -1.28 -4.14 -4.25
CA LEU A 96 -1.06 -3.47 -2.97
C LEU A 96 0.38 -2.94 -2.87
N LEU A 97 1.36 -3.76 -3.23
CA LEU A 97 2.77 -3.39 -3.28
C LEU A 97 2.98 -2.22 -4.24
N LYS A 98 2.40 -2.28 -5.44
CA LYS A 98 2.47 -1.18 -6.42
C LYS A 98 1.98 0.15 -5.85
N THR A 99 0.89 0.17 -5.08
CA THR A 99 0.43 1.38 -4.41
C THR A 99 1.47 1.98 -3.46
N VAL A 100 2.16 1.12 -2.70
CA VAL A 100 3.21 1.56 -1.76
C VAL A 100 4.41 2.10 -2.52
N LEU A 101 4.86 1.40 -3.57
CA LEU A 101 5.98 1.83 -4.41
C LEU A 101 5.68 3.18 -5.08
N ASP A 102 4.51 3.32 -5.70
CA ASP A 102 4.06 4.56 -6.35
C ASP A 102 3.95 5.75 -5.39
N ALA A 103 3.71 5.51 -4.09
CA ALA A 103 3.59 6.55 -3.06
C ALA A 103 4.96 6.93 -2.45
N ALA A 104 5.90 6.00 -2.42
CA ALA A 104 7.22 6.18 -1.84
C ALA A 104 8.28 6.65 -2.85
N ASN A 105 8.06 6.43 -4.15
CA ASN A 105 8.98 6.84 -5.20
C ASN A 105 9.16 8.38 -5.26
N GLY A 106 10.41 8.83 -5.33
CA GLY A 106 10.77 10.25 -5.24
C GLY A 106 10.56 10.87 -3.85
N HIS A 107 10.29 10.06 -2.82
CA HIS A 107 10.03 10.50 -1.43
C HIS A 107 10.91 9.78 -0.41
N MET A 108 10.83 8.45 -0.39
CA MET A 108 11.68 7.61 0.46
C MET A 108 13.01 7.27 -0.23
N TRP A 109 13.00 7.12 -1.54
CA TRP A 109 14.15 6.89 -2.41
C TRP A 109 14.02 7.77 -3.66
N LEU A 110 15.10 7.92 -4.43
CA LEU A 110 15.09 8.78 -5.60
C LEU A 110 14.36 8.12 -6.79
N ASP A 111 14.61 6.83 -7.02
CA ASP A 111 14.07 6.07 -8.15
C ASP A 111 13.74 4.62 -7.73
N ASP A 112 12.69 4.04 -8.30
CA ASP A 112 12.25 2.68 -7.96
C ASP A 112 13.22 1.60 -8.44
N ASN A 113 14.09 1.93 -9.40
CA ASN A 113 15.21 1.08 -9.83
C ASN A 113 16.20 0.72 -8.71
N GLN A 114 16.19 1.46 -7.59
CA GLN A 114 17.02 1.21 -6.42
C GLN A 114 16.56 0.00 -5.61
N ILE A 115 15.33 -0.47 -5.80
CA ILE A 115 14.77 -1.56 -5.02
C ILE A 115 15.19 -2.88 -5.66
N VAL A 116 16.17 -3.53 -5.04
CA VAL A 116 16.77 -4.77 -5.57
C VAL A 116 16.18 -6.03 -4.93
N GLU A 117 15.52 -5.90 -3.78
CA GLU A 117 14.91 -7.03 -3.07
C GLU A 117 13.59 -6.61 -2.41
N ILE A 118 12.52 -7.40 -2.61
CA ILE A 118 11.22 -7.17 -1.98
C ILE A 118 10.70 -8.44 -1.31
N HIS A 119 10.31 -8.31 -0.05
CA HIS A 119 9.50 -9.31 0.68
C HIS A 119 8.13 -8.73 0.98
N SER A 120 7.06 -9.46 0.67
CA SER A 120 5.72 -8.98 1.00
C SER A 120 4.77 -10.09 1.45
N ALA A 121 3.90 -9.75 2.40
CA ALA A 121 2.82 -10.61 2.86
C ALA A 121 1.55 -9.80 3.14
N LYS A 122 0.38 -10.44 3.06
CA LYS A 122 -0.90 -9.89 3.52
C LYS A 122 -1.56 -10.82 4.53
N ARG A 123 -2.03 -10.26 5.65
CA ARG A 123 -2.70 -11.00 6.72
C ARG A 123 -3.89 -10.24 7.26
N TYR A 124 -4.83 -10.96 7.86
CA TYR A 124 -5.93 -10.33 8.59
C TYR A 124 -5.43 -9.69 9.89
N ALA A 125 -5.96 -8.51 10.21
CA ALA A 125 -5.74 -7.83 11.47
C ALA A 125 -7.01 -7.08 11.91
N GLU A 126 -7.08 -6.77 13.20
CA GLU A 126 -8.18 -5.95 13.74
C GLU A 126 -8.05 -4.50 13.29
N ILE A 127 -6.81 -3.99 13.26
CA ILE A 127 -6.50 -2.63 12.87
C ILE A 127 -5.79 -2.68 11.52
N PRO A 128 -6.37 -2.11 10.45
CA PRO A 128 -5.73 -2.07 9.15
C PRO A 128 -4.51 -1.16 9.16
N LYS A 129 -3.38 -1.65 8.65
CA LYS A 129 -2.13 -0.90 8.52
C LYS A 129 -1.20 -1.48 7.45
N ILE A 130 -0.24 -0.68 7.02
CA ILE A 130 0.91 -1.14 6.23
C ILE A 130 2.14 -0.98 7.10
N LYS A 131 2.93 -2.04 7.24
CA LYS A 131 4.25 -1.97 7.85
C LYS A 131 5.29 -2.07 6.76
N ILE A 132 6.22 -1.13 6.75
CA ILE A 132 7.30 -1.05 5.79
C ILE A 132 8.60 -1.08 6.57
N LYS A 133 9.48 -2.00 6.21
CA LYS A 133 10.86 -2.05 6.68
C LYS A 133 11.74 -1.80 5.47
N LEU A 134 12.59 -0.78 5.59
CA LEU A 134 13.55 -0.39 4.57
C LEU A 134 14.97 -0.61 5.10
N GLU A 135 15.78 -1.30 4.30
CA GLU A 135 17.18 -1.61 4.57
C GLU A 135 18.02 -1.21 3.35
N GLU A 136 19.10 -0.46 3.58
CA GLU A 136 20.12 -0.22 2.55
C GLU A 136 21.06 -1.44 2.51
N ILE A 137 21.47 -1.82 1.29
CA ILE A 137 22.39 -2.93 1.02
C ILE A 137 23.71 -2.39 0.50
#